data_AF-A0A358NDK4-F1
#
_entry.id   AF-A0A358NDK4-F1
#
_cell.length_a   1.000
_cell.length_b   1.000
_cell.length_c   1.000
_cell.angle_alpha   90.00
_cell.angle_beta   90.00
_cell.angle_gamma   90.00
#
_symmetry.space_group_name_H-M   'P 1'
#
loop_
_entity.id
_entity.type
_entity.pdbx_description
1 polymer ?
#
loop_
_entity_poly.entity_id
_entity_poly.type
_entity_poly.pdbx_seq_one_letter_code
_entity_poly.pdbx_strand_id
1 'polypeptide(L)' 'MKFKLKKGKKAAVITEGVITDVYPSVFTVQFESKGLKRIVSFNYIDIVTNNVEFFKCDENETKIV' A
#
# COMPACT_ATOMS: atom_id res chain seq x y z
N MET A 1 -2.58 -7.55 2.26
CA MET A 1 -3.19 -6.25 2.64
C MET A 1 -3.63 -5.56 1.36
N LYS A 2 -4.76 -4.86 1.36
CA LYS A 2 -5.09 -3.97 0.21
C LYS A 2 -4.52 -2.59 0.51
N PHE A 3 -3.92 -1.97 -0.49
CA PHE A 3 -3.32 -0.63 -0.38
C PHE A 3 -4.10 0.30 -1.27
N LYS A 4 -4.52 1.44 -0.74
CA LYS A 4 -5.09 2.51 -1.56
C LYS A 4 -4.06 3.61 -1.68
N LEU A 5 -3.64 3.88 -2.90
CA LEU A 5 -2.69 4.95 -3.18
C LEU A 5 -3.42 6.13 -3.80
N LYS A 6 -3.22 7.32 -3.22
CA LYS A 6 -3.73 8.58 -3.79
C LYS A 6 -2.75 9.08 -4.85
N LYS A 7 -3.09 8.86 -6.12
CA LYS A 7 -2.29 9.35 -7.25
C LYS A 7 -2.82 10.71 -7.75
N GLY A 8 -2.63 11.75 -6.95
CA GLY A 8 -2.95 13.14 -7.31
C GLY A 8 -4.41 13.34 -7.75
N LYS A 9 -4.63 14.04 -8.87
CA LYS A 9 -5.97 14.32 -9.43
C LYS A 9 -6.65 13.10 -10.08
N LYS A 10 -5.95 11.97 -10.23
CA LYS A 10 -6.52 10.74 -10.79
C LYS A 10 -7.01 9.85 -9.64
N ALA A 11 -8.11 9.12 -9.89
CA ALA A 11 -8.75 8.27 -8.91
C ALA A 11 -7.75 7.39 -8.15
N ALA A 12 -7.94 7.29 -6.83
CA ALA A 12 -7.09 6.49 -5.96
C ALA A 12 -7.10 5.03 -6.44
N VAL A 13 -5.91 4.49 -6.72
CA VAL A 13 -5.77 3.12 -7.22
C VAL A 13 -5.69 2.20 -6.02
N ILE A 14 -6.66 1.30 -5.89
CA ILE A 14 -6.62 0.22 -4.92
C ILE A 14 -5.77 -0.89 -5.54
N THR A 15 -4.62 -1.18 -4.95
CA THR A 15 -3.69 -2.22 -5.39
C THR A 15 -3.47 -3.20 -4.25
N GLU A 16 -3.56 -4.48 -4.53
CA GLU A 16 -3.31 -5.54 -3.54
C GLU A 16 -1.83 -5.85 -3.48
N GLY A 17 -1.28 -5.94 -2.27
CA GLY A 17 0.14 -6.17 -2.07
C GLY A 17 0.47 -6.88 -0.76
N VAL A 18 1.73 -7.27 -0.66
CA VAL A 18 2.31 -7.89 0.54
C VAL A 18 3.57 -7.11 0.89
N ILE A 19 3.73 -6.73 2.16
CA ILE A 19 4.97 -6.10 2.63
C ILE A 19 6.05 -7.18 2.61
N THR A 20 7.14 -6.93 1.90
CA THR A 20 8.24 -7.88 1.77
C THR A 20 9.33 -7.58 2.80
N ASP A 21 9.78 -6.33 2.86
CA ASP A 21 10.83 -5.89 3.76
C ASP A 21 10.45 -4.60 4.48
N VAL A 22 10.93 -4.47 5.70
CA VAL A 22 10.69 -3.32 6.57
C VAL A 22 12.04 -2.80 7.04
N TYR A 23 12.36 -1.56 6.68
CA TYR A 23 13.57 -0.87 7.09
C TYR A 23 13.20 0.35 7.97
N PRO A 24 14.14 0.93 8.72
CA PRO A 24 13.83 2.06 9.61
C PRO A 24 13.23 3.28 8.92
N SER A 25 13.60 3.54 7.66
CA SER A 25 13.18 4.75 6.94
C SER A 25 12.17 4.50 5.82
N VAL A 26 12.10 3.27 5.31
CA VAL A 26 11.22 2.88 4.20
C VAL A 26 10.78 1.44 4.36
N PHE A 27 9.70 1.05 3.69
CA PHE A 27 9.26 -0.33 3.59
C PHE A 27 8.99 -0.68 2.13
N THR A 28 9.15 -1.95 1.77
CA THR A 28 8.90 -2.46 0.42
C THR A 28 7.61 -3.26 0.39
N VAL A 29 6.80 -3.02 -0.64
CA VAL A 29 5.57 -3.76 -0.90
C VAL A 29 5.67 -4.39 -2.28
N GLN A 30 5.46 -5.68 -2.33
CA GLN A 30 5.31 -6.42 -3.57
C GLN A 30 3.85 -6.42 -3.98
N PHE A 31 3.59 -5.94 -5.19
CA PHE A 31 2.30 -5.95 -5.86
C PHE A 31 2.32 -7.01 -6.96
N GLU A 32 1.21 -7.73 -7.09
CA GLU A 32 1.01 -8.68 -8.18
C GLU A 32 -0.12 -8.16 -9.06
N SER A 33 0.17 -7.89 -10.34
CA SER A 33 -0.83 -7.43 -11.29
C SER A 33 -0.67 -8.18 -12.60
N LYS A 34 -1.70 -8.94 -12.99
CA LYS A 34 -1.76 -9.69 -14.25
C LYS A 34 -0.50 -10.55 -14.52
N GLY A 35 0.05 -11.18 -13.47
CA GLY A 35 1.24 -12.03 -13.54
C GLY A 35 2.59 -11.29 -13.48
N LEU A 36 2.59 -9.95 -13.45
CA LEU A 36 3.78 -9.15 -13.19
C LEU A 36 3.91 -8.83 -11.69
N LYS A 37 5.03 -9.23 -11.11
CA LYS A 37 5.42 -8.87 -9.74
C LYS A 37 6.22 -7.57 -9.79
N ARG A 38 5.73 -6.55 -9.08
CA ARG A 38 6.41 -5.26 -8.94
C ARG A 38 6.68 -4.99 -7.48
N ILE A 39 7.90 -4.64 -7.15
CA ILE A 39 8.27 -4.18 -5.80
C ILE A 39 8.33 -2.66 -5.83
N VAL A 40 7.70 -2.01 -4.85
CA VAL A 40 7.74 -0.57 -4.68
C VAL A 40 8.11 -0.25 -3.23
N SER A 41 9.03 0.67 -3.06
CA SER A 41 9.41 1.21 -1.76
C SER A 41 8.59 2.45 -1.42
N PHE A 42 8.07 2.51 -0.19
CA PHE A 42 7.33 3.64 0.36
C PHE A 42 8.03 4.19 1.59
N ASN A 43 7.85 5.49 1.84
CA ASN A 43 8.31 6.11 3.07
C ASN A 43 7.19 6.06 4.12
N TYR A 44 7.52 5.96 5.40
CA TYR A 44 6.54 6.08 6.49
C TYR A 44 5.80 7.42 6.48
N ILE A 45 6.43 8.49 5.97
CA ILE A 45 5.78 9.79 5.78
C ILE A 45 4.55 9.66 4.86
N ASP A 46 4.57 8.76 3.86
CA ASP A 46 3.43 8.55 2.96
C ASP A 46 2.21 7.96 3.68
N ILE A 47 2.44 7.19 4.74
CA ILE A 47 1.39 6.66 5.63
C ILE A 47 0.82 7.81 6.45
N VAL A 48 1.69 8.57 7.11
CA VAL A 48 1.31 9.68 7.99
C VAL A 48 0.59 10.80 7.24
N THR A 49 0.94 11.03 5.97
CA THR A 49 0.31 12.03 5.10
C THR A 49 -0.93 11.51 4.37
N ASN A 50 -1.40 10.29 4.70
CA ASN A 50 -2.53 9.62 4.05
C ASN A 50 -2.40 9.50 2.52
N ASN A 51 -1.17 9.48 1.99
CA ASN A 51 -0.89 9.17 0.58
C ASN A 51 -1.03 7.67 0.30
N VAL A 52 -0.76 6.83 1.30
CA VAL A 52 -0.96 5.39 1.29
C VAL A 52 -1.86 5.00 2.46
N GLU A 53 -3.03 4.43 2.18
CA GLU A 53 -3.94 3.88 3.19
C GLU A 53 -3.89 2.34 3.16
N PHE A 54 -3.74 1.70 4.33
CA PHE A 54 -3.73 0.25 4.48
C PHE A 54 -5.13 -0.26 4.82
N PHE A 55 -5.51 -1.35 4.16
CA PHE A 55 -6.72 -2.08 4.44
C PHE A 55 -6.34 -3.51 4.82
N LYS A 56 -6.75 -3.92 6.02
CA LYS A 56 -6.66 -5.32 6.42
C LYS A 56 -7.60 -6.13 5.52
N CYS A 57 -7.12 -7.25 5.02
CA CYS A 57 -7.95 -8.19 4.26
C CYS A 57 -8.65 -9.11 5.25
N ASP A 58 -9.48 -8.53 6.12
CA ASP A 58 -10.42 -9.27 6.96
C ASP A 58 -11.81 -9.09 6.34
N GLU A 59 -12.69 -10.08 6.49
CA GLU A 59 -14.06 -10.09 5.96
C GLU A 59 -14.93 -8.93 6.50
N ASN A 60 -14.40 -8.17 7.46
CA ASN A 60 -14.94 -6.93 7.98
C ASN A 60 -13.90 -5.81 7.82
N GLU A 61 -14.16 -4.88 6.90
CA GLU A 61 -13.32 -3.72 6.54
C GLU A 61 -12.96 -2.85 7.75
N THR A 62 -11.94 -3.27 8.51
CA THR A 62 -11.45 -2.49 9.63
C THR A 62 -10.30 -1.62 9.13
N LYS A 63 -10.59 -0.33 8.92
CA LYS A 63 -9.57 0.70 8.62
C LYS A 63 -8.60 0.77 9.80
N ILE A 64 -7.33 0.56 9.53
CA ILE A 64 -6.27 0.85 10.50
C ILE A 64 -5.86 2.30 10.22
N VAL A 65 -6.27 3.19 11.14
CA VAL A 65 -5.94 4.63 11.14
C VAL A 65 -4.58 4.88 11.74
#